data_AF-A0A026WDS9-F1
#
_entry.id   AF-A0A026WDS9-F1
#
_cell.length_a   1.000
_cell.length_b   1.000
_cell.length_c   1.000
_cell.angle_alpha   90.00
_cell.angle_beta   90.00
_cell.angle_gamma   90.00
#
_symmetry.space_group_name_H-M   'P 1'
#
loop_
_entity.id
_entity.type
_entity.pdbx_description
1 polymer ?
#
loop_
_entity_poly.entity_id
_entity_poly.type
_entity_poly.pdbx_seq_one_letter_code
_entity_poly.pdbx_strand_id
1 'polypeptide(L)'
;MPTKKGRRFQEKKLRYHLRLAYSNNQDPFPLIQKLTNLEADRALSKQIPYVTRELTLNHNYPDYRNIRKGDPRRVVYKLRELFWLNRKEIEIPSLYPVLPPMQEF
;
A
#
# COMPACT_ATOMS: atom_id res chain seq x y z
N MET A 1 13.41 -28.85 -3.55
CA MET A 1 13.17 -27.40 -3.80
C MET A 1 14.18 -26.87 -4.81
N PRO A 2 13.79 -26.13 -5.86
CA PRO A 2 14.75 -25.58 -6.81
C PRO A 2 15.54 -24.44 -6.15
N THR A 3 16.86 -24.57 -6.10
CA THR A 3 17.76 -23.56 -5.52
C THR A 3 17.75 -22.27 -6.35
N LYS A 4 18.00 -21.10 -5.73
CA LYS A 4 17.97 -19.76 -6.40
C LYS A 4 18.77 -19.70 -7.72
N LYS A 5 19.83 -20.50 -7.85
CA LYS A 5 20.65 -20.62 -9.08
C LYS A 5 19.91 -21.37 -10.21
N GLY A 6 19.15 -22.41 -9.89
CA GLY A 6 18.37 -23.19 -10.86
C GLY A 6 17.19 -22.41 -11.46
N ARG A 7 16.53 -21.56 -10.67
CA ARG A 7 15.38 -20.76 -11.14
C ARG A 7 15.76 -19.72 -12.19
N ARG A 8 16.84 -18.95 -11.97
CA ARG A 8 17.33 -17.96 -12.97
C ARG A 8 17.73 -18.64 -14.28
N PHE A 9 18.28 -19.84 -14.19
CA PHE A 9 18.62 -20.65 -15.35
C PHE A 9 17.37 -21.07 -16.14
N GLN A 10 16.31 -21.53 -15.43
CA GLN A 10 15.03 -21.89 -16.05
C GLN A 10 14.35 -20.70 -16.74
N GLU A 11 14.35 -19.53 -16.09
CA GLU A 11 13.80 -18.30 -16.68
C GLU A 11 14.57 -17.89 -17.95
N LYS A 12 15.91 -17.89 -17.89
CA LYS A 12 16.76 -17.59 -19.05
C LYS A 12 16.51 -18.56 -20.20
N LYS A 13 16.36 -19.85 -19.90
CA LYS A 13 16.04 -20.90 -20.87
C LYS A 13 14.66 -20.66 -21.52
N LEU A 14 13.64 -20.32 -20.74
CA LEU A 14 12.30 -20.00 -21.25
C LEU A 14 12.30 -18.76 -22.17
N ARG A 15 13.00 -17.69 -21.77
CA ARG A 15 13.14 -16.48 -22.61
C ARG A 15 13.85 -16.78 -23.94
N TYR A 16 14.86 -17.65 -23.91
CA TYR A 16 15.54 -18.09 -25.13
C TYR A 16 14.62 -18.88 -26.06
N HIS A 17 13.86 -19.85 -25.53
CA HIS A 17 12.89 -20.60 -26.32
C HIS A 17 11.77 -19.72 -26.88
N LEU A 18 11.34 -18.70 -26.15
CA LEU A 18 10.38 -17.71 -26.66
C LEU A 18 10.90 -16.97 -27.88
N ARG A 19 12.15 -16.50 -27.82
CA ARG A 19 12.79 -15.83 -28.95
C ARG A 19 12.86 -16.75 -30.17
N LEU A 20 13.19 -18.03 -29.97
CA LEU A 20 13.18 -19.02 -31.04
C LEU A 20 11.77 -19.27 -31.60
N ALA A 21 10.76 -19.38 -30.75
CA ALA A 21 9.37 -19.60 -31.19
C ALA A 21 8.89 -18.45 -32.08
N TYR A 22 9.18 -17.19 -31.70
CA TYR A 22 8.90 -16.02 -32.53
C TYR A 22 9.65 -16.06 -33.86
N SER A 23 10.95 -16.43 -33.86
CA SER A 23 11.73 -16.54 -35.10
C SER A 23 11.25 -17.66 -36.01
N ASN A 24 10.69 -18.73 -35.45
CA ASN A 24 10.24 -19.90 -36.17
C ASN A 24 8.73 -19.86 -36.52
N ASN A 25 8.03 -18.75 -36.26
CA ASN A 25 6.58 -18.62 -36.40
C ASN A 25 5.80 -19.76 -35.70
N GLN A 26 6.32 -20.24 -34.56
CA GLN A 26 5.66 -21.21 -33.70
C GLN A 26 4.87 -20.49 -32.61
N ASP A 27 3.81 -21.11 -32.13
CA ASP A 27 2.98 -20.54 -31.07
C ASP A 27 3.80 -20.27 -29.78
N PRO A 28 4.00 -18.99 -29.38
CA PRO A 28 4.75 -18.64 -28.18
C PRO A 28 3.92 -18.79 -26.90
N PHE A 29 2.59 -18.95 -26.99
CA PHE A 29 1.67 -18.85 -25.86
C PHE A 29 1.98 -19.84 -24.71
N PRO A 30 2.29 -21.14 -24.96
CA PRO A 30 2.60 -22.07 -23.88
C PRO A 30 3.87 -21.70 -23.10
N LEU A 31 4.82 -21.01 -23.74
CA LEU A 31 6.06 -20.54 -23.11
C LEU A 31 5.82 -19.27 -22.29
N ILE A 32 4.94 -18.39 -22.76
CA ILE A 32 4.49 -17.19 -22.03
C ILE A 32 3.79 -17.61 -20.74
N GLN A 33 2.87 -18.57 -20.81
CA GLN A 33 2.16 -19.09 -19.63
C GLN A 33 3.12 -19.68 -18.57
N LYS A 34 4.19 -20.35 -19.01
CA LYS A 34 5.22 -20.87 -18.09
C LYS A 34 6.04 -19.75 -17.44
N LEU A 35 6.29 -18.66 -18.15
CA LEU A 35 6.98 -17.49 -17.58
C LEU A 35 6.11 -16.76 -16.55
N THR A 36 4.83 -16.52 -16.84
CA THR A 36 3.93 -15.81 -15.93
C THR A 36 3.74 -16.57 -14.62
N ASN A 37 3.65 -17.91 -14.66
CA ASN A 37 3.60 -18.75 -13.46
C ASN A 37 4.86 -18.60 -12.60
N LEU A 38 6.04 -18.60 -13.23
CA LEU A 38 7.31 -18.35 -12.53
C LEU A 38 7.40 -16.94 -11.95
N GLU A 39 6.72 -15.94 -12.51
CA GLU A 39 6.65 -14.59 -11.98
C GLU A 39 5.63 -14.46 -10.84
N ALA A 40 4.47 -15.11 -10.93
CA ALA A 40 3.48 -15.16 -9.86
C ALA A 40 4.07 -15.78 -8.57
N ASP A 41 4.83 -16.86 -8.69
CA ASP A 41 5.58 -17.47 -7.57
C ASP A 41 6.58 -16.49 -6.93
N ARG A 42 7.04 -15.48 -7.66
CA ARG A 42 7.92 -14.41 -7.12
C ARG A 42 7.10 -13.43 -6.28
N ALA A 43 5.92 -13.03 -6.75
CA ALA A 43 5.05 -12.08 -6.07
C ALA A 43 4.53 -12.64 -4.75
N LEU A 44 4.07 -13.90 -4.75
CA LEU A 44 3.60 -14.59 -3.55
C LEU A 44 4.70 -14.76 -2.49
N SER A 45 5.94 -15.03 -2.90
CA SER A 45 7.08 -15.13 -1.96
C SER A 45 7.49 -13.79 -1.32
N LYS A 46 7.00 -12.66 -1.83
CA LYS A 46 7.37 -11.30 -1.42
C LYS A 46 6.22 -10.54 -0.76
N GLN A 47 5.10 -11.20 -0.45
CA GLN A 47 4.06 -10.58 0.36
C GLN A 47 4.62 -10.39 1.78
N ILE A 48 5.23 -9.22 2.00
CA ILE A 48 5.50 -8.72 3.34
C ILE A 48 4.10 -8.47 3.91
N PRO A 49 3.67 -9.19 4.96
CA PRO A 49 2.38 -8.92 5.55
C PRO A 49 2.40 -7.46 6.04
N TYR A 50 1.46 -6.65 5.56
CA TYR A 50 1.29 -5.30 6.07
C TYR A 50 0.88 -5.43 7.54
N VAL A 51 1.80 -5.07 8.44
CA VAL A 51 1.51 -5.00 9.87
C VAL A 51 0.92 -3.62 10.12
N THR A 52 -0.39 -3.54 10.28
CA THR A 52 -1.05 -2.35 10.80
C THR A 52 -0.63 -2.20 12.27
N ARG A 53 -0.01 -1.07 12.60
CA ARG A 53 0.26 -0.69 13.99
C ARG A 53 -0.71 0.42 14.35
N GLU A 54 -1.37 0.26 15.49
CA GLU A 54 -2.20 1.32 16.06
C GLU A 54 -1.31 2.52 16.38
N LEU A 55 -1.63 3.67 15.79
CA LEU A 55 -0.87 4.90 15.94
C LEU A 55 -1.63 5.80 16.92
N THR A 56 -1.26 5.72 18.20
CA THR A 56 -1.84 6.56 19.24
C THR A 56 -1.19 7.96 19.17
N LEU A 57 -1.86 8.88 18.47
CA LEU A 57 -1.44 10.28 18.43
C LEU A 57 -1.84 10.98 19.74
N ASN A 58 -0.86 11.19 20.61
CA ASN A 58 -1.01 12.05 21.78
C ASN A 58 -1.03 13.51 21.34
N HIS A 59 -2.23 14.04 21.14
CA HIS A 59 -2.41 15.41 20.71
C HIS A 59 -2.22 16.39 21.89
N ASN A 60 -0.98 16.80 22.13
CA ASN A 60 -0.64 17.85 23.09
C ASN A 60 -0.63 19.21 22.40
N TYR A 61 -1.78 19.88 22.39
CA TYR A 61 -1.90 21.21 21.80
C TYR A 61 -1.54 22.30 22.83
N PRO A 62 -0.70 23.29 22.47
CA PRO A 62 -0.32 24.36 23.37
C PRO A 62 -1.49 25.33 23.62
N ASP A 63 -1.50 25.97 24.80
CA ASP A 63 -2.42 27.07 25.10
C ASP A 63 -2.16 28.25 24.16
N TYR A 64 -3.21 28.73 23.48
CA TYR A 64 -3.13 29.83 22.52
C TYR A 64 -2.67 31.14 23.17
N ARG A 65 -2.87 31.30 24.48
CA ARG A 65 -2.47 32.50 25.25
C ARG A 65 -0.95 32.66 25.26
N ASN A 66 -0.22 31.55 25.19
CA ASN A 66 1.24 31.51 25.16
C ASN A 66 1.82 31.77 23.75
N ILE A 67 0.98 31.86 22.72
CA ILE A 67 1.41 32.08 21.34
C ILE A 67 1.44 33.59 21.02
N ARG A 68 2.50 34.05 20.34
CA ARG A 68 2.70 35.46 19.99
C ARG A 68 1.52 36.03 19.18
N LYS A 69 1.17 37.30 19.46
CA LYS A 69 0.18 38.06 18.66
C LYS A 69 0.73 38.22 17.24
N GLY A 70 0.00 37.68 16.24
CA GLY A 70 0.38 37.69 14.82
C GLY A 70 0.68 36.29 14.24
N ASP A 71 0.90 35.28 15.08
CA ASP A 71 1.05 33.91 14.58
C ASP A 71 -0.34 33.35 14.16
N PRO A 72 -0.51 32.86 12.92
CA PRO A 72 -1.78 32.31 12.45
C PRO A 72 -2.25 31.12 13.30
N ARG A 73 -1.33 30.36 13.92
CA ARG A 73 -1.65 29.22 14.79
C ARG A 73 -2.46 29.62 16.01
N ARG A 74 -2.27 30.85 16.49
CA ARG A 74 -3.00 31.39 17.64
C ARG A 74 -4.49 31.44 17.38
N VAL A 75 -4.92 31.80 16.17
CA VAL A 75 -6.34 31.85 15.80
C VAL A 75 -6.94 30.44 15.82
N VAL A 76 -6.21 29.48 15.24
CA VAL A 76 -6.62 28.07 15.21
C VAL A 76 -6.83 27.52 16.62
N TYR A 77 -5.85 27.71 17.51
CA TYR A 77 -5.96 27.21 18.90
C TYR A 77 -6.99 27.96 19.73
N LYS A 78 -7.19 29.26 19.48
CA LYS A 78 -8.25 30.05 20.13
C LYS A 78 -9.64 29.53 19.75
N LEU A 79 -9.87 29.28 18.46
CA LEU A 79 -11.13 28.67 18.00
C LEU A 79 -11.31 27.28 18.59
N ARG A 80 -10.23 26.50 18.65
CA ARG A 80 -10.25 25.16 19.23
C ARG A 80 -10.68 25.15 20.72
N GLU A 81 -10.21 26.11 21.51
CA GLU A 81 -10.63 26.29 22.91
C GLU A 81 -12.09 26.75 23.01
N LEU A 82 -12.52 27.69 22.15
CA LEU A 82 -13.90 28.19 22.12
C LEU A 82 -14.93 27.10 21.79
N PHE A 83 -14.59 26.19 20.87
CA PHE A 83 -15.47 25.09 20.45
C PHE A 83 -15.35 23.85 21.34
N TRP A 84 -14.61 23.92 22.47
CA TRP A 84 -14.37 22.79 23.38
C TRP A 84 -13.86 21.51 22.69
N LEU A 85 -13.17 21.65 21.56
CA LEU A 85 -12.52 20.54 20.82
C LEU A 85 -11.33 19.91 21.58
N ASN A 86 -11.13 20.35 22.83
CA ASN A 86 -10.23 19.78 23.82
C ASN A 86 -10.84 18.59 24.56
N ARG A 87 -12.17 18.40 24.49
CA ARG A 87 -12.77 17.14 24.96
C ARG A 87 -12.26 16.03 24.04
N LYS A 88 -11.46 15.15 24.63
CA LYS A 88 -11.16 13.83 24.07
C LYS A 88 -12.50 13.23 23.65
N GLU A 89 -12.56 12.67 22.45
CA GLU A 89 -13.77 12.16 21.79
C GLU A 89 -14.49 13.20 20.94
N ILE A 90 -13.86 13.54 19.81
CA ILE A 90 -14.65 13.52 18.57
C ILE A 90 -14.91 12.04 18.33
N GLU A 91 -15.99 11.50 18.91
CA GLU A 91 -16.53 10.22 18.45
C GLU A 91 -16.92 10.46 17.00
N ILE A 92 -16.12 9.98 16.05
CA ILE A 92 -16.56 9.89 14.68
C ILE A 92 -17.74 8.91 14.75
N PRO A 93 -18.99 9.34 14.50
CA PRO A 93 -20.11 8.42 14.56
C PRO A 93 -19.80 7.25 13.63
N SER A 94 -19.88 6.02 14.15
CA SER A 94 -19.66 4.77 13.38
C SER A 94 -20.63 4.60 12.20
N LEU A 95 -21.59 5.53 12.07
CA LEU A 95 -22.59 5.62 11.02
C LEU A 95 -22.07 6.26 9.71
N TYR A 96 -20.76 6.25 9.45
CA TYR A 96 -20.29 6.54 8.09
C TYR A 96 -20.56 5.30 7.22
N PRO A 97 -21.31 5.43 6.11
CA PRO A 97 -21.53 4.30 5.23
C PRO A 97 -20.18 3.86 4.66
N VAL A 98 -19.76 2.64 5.03
CA VAL A 98 -18.63 1.96 4.40
C VAL A 98 -19.04 1.68 2.96
N LEU A 99 -18.33 2.27 2.01
CA LEU A 99 -18.54 2.00 0.59
C LEU A 99 -18.31 0.50 0.33
N PRO A 100 -19.23 -0.18 -0.38
CA PRO A 100 -19.02 -1.58 -0.72
C PRO A 100 -17.75 -1.73 -1.58
N PRO A 101 -16.98 -2.82 -1.40
CA PRO A 101 -15.80 -3.07 -2.22
C PRO A 101 -16.22 -3.16 -3.70
N MET A 102 -15.49 -2.48 -4.58
CA MET A 102 -15.74 -2.55 -6.02
C MET A 102 -15.64 -4.01 -6.48
N GLN A 103 -16.76 -4.57 -6.94
CA GLN A 103 -16.77 -5.81 -7.69
C GLN A 103 -16.13 -5.53 -9.06
N GLU A 104 -14.94 -6.08 -9.26
CA GLU A 104 -14.34 -6.18 -10.59
C GLU A 104 -15.19 -7.19 -11.40
N PHE A 105 -15.80 -6.72 -12.49
CA PHE A 105 -16.50 -7.53 -13.49
C PHE A 105 -15.53 -7.96 -14.59
#